data_AF-A0A177FGD4-F1
#
_entry.id   AF-A0A177FGD4-F1
#
_cell.length_a   1.000
_cell.length_b   1.000
_cell.length_c   1.000
_cell.angle_alpha   90.00
_cell.angle_beta   90.00
_cell.angle_gamma   90.00
#
_symmetry.space_group_name_H-M   'P 1'
#
loop_
_entity.id
_entity.type
_entity.pdbx_description
1 polymer ?
#
loop_
_entity_poly.entity_id
_entity_poly.type
_entity_poly.pdbx_seq_one_letter_code
_entity_poly.pdbx_strand_id
1 'polypeptide(L)'
;MEGLPKFKEREKALEDEYIRRKDPSYVQHADKYREEPRNSNHPRRLSREVPNPRIQGSMLRVFGTDRPRILAAALAIIFLFVLLPTRYSNQVQIGHLFTPPVVTPRQAAANKTLGFEKLLALSSKPSWRTRGLQAAANLTGLEFTIPTQPHNPEELVHAFEEIGVASGATTPKHGSATAWVAHLDLLKYIIAAGFETAFIVEDDVDWDVRIKWQVQLVSDNIRNYTQVSENDTAPYGRDWDVLWLGHCGSAIDDWVAPGLTYADKTRIATKRYVSWSTKFLKENVPEGHRHIHISTMTVCSFGYGVTKQSAQKILSLLAQGADEAFDVALSHRCRSNELRCLVVNPQLMHHYEPPKDRGYVSPVDVGDGDGEAGNETDYESVKGTTLNIVKSARCRALFHDTCM
;
A
#
# COMPACT_ATOMS: atom_id res chain seq x y z
N MET A 1 -36.48 -13.26 4.93
CA MET A 1 -35.00 -13.28 4.81
C MET A 1 -34.68 -12.54 3.54
N GLU A 2 -34.21 -11.30 3.62
CA GLU A 2 -34.02 -10.43 2.46
C GLU A 2 -32.60 -9.86 2.47
N GLY A 3 -32.02 -9.67 1.29
CA GLY A 3 -30.90 -8.73 1.09
C GLY A 3 -29.54 -9.10 1.69
N LEU A 4 -29.03 -10.32 1.47
CA LEU A 4 -27.57 -10.48 1.42
C LEU A 4 -27.08 -9.91 0.07
N PRO A 5 -26.14 -8.95 0.04
CA PRO A 5 -25.71 -8.29 -1.20
C PRO A 5 -25.05 -9.28 -2.17
N LYS A 6 -25.05 -8.94 -3.47
CA LYS A 6 -24.37 -9.69 -4.55
C LYS A 6 -22.83 -9.59 -4.44
N PHE A 7 -22.28 -10.17 -3.39
CA PHE A 7 -20.86 -10.49 -3.22
C PHE A 7 -20.73 -12.01 -3.23
N LYS A 8 -20.83 -12.63 -4.42
CA LYS A 8 -20.72 -14.10 -4.56
C LYS A 8 -20.07 -14.60 -5.84
N GLU A 9 -20.35 -14.12 -7.06
CA GLU A 9 -19.92 -14.88 -8.25
C GLU A 9 -18.39 -14.91 -8.46
N ARG A 10 -17.71 -13.77 -8.55
CA ARG A 10 -16.23 -13.74 -8.65
C ARG A 10 -15.56 -14.31 -7.38
N GLU A 11 -16.04 -13.95 -6.20
CA GLU A 11 -15.51 -14.43 -4.92
C GLU A 11 -15.67 -15.94 -4.70
N LYS A 12 -16.81 -16.52 -5.10
CA LYS A 12 -17.05 -17.96 -5.08
C LYS A 12 -16.29 -18.66 -6.20
N ALA A 13 -16.13 -18.03 -7.37
CA ALA A 13 -15.27 -18.57 -8.42
C ALA A 13 -13.82 -18.67 -7.92
N LEU A 14 -13.33 -17.67 -7.19
CA LEU A 14 -12.04 -17.67 -6.51
C LEU A 14 -11.96 -18.73 -5.39
N GLU A 15 -12.99 -18.89 -4.56
CA GLU A 15 -13.03 -19.95 -3.53
C GLU A 15 -13.07 -21.37 -4.17
N ASP A 16 -13.94 -21.58 -5.15
CA ASP A 16 -14.07 -22.82 -5.93
C ASP A 16 -12.77 -23.13 -6.70
N GLU A 17 -12.10 -22.11 -7.24
CA GLU A 17 -10.80 -22.24 -7.89
C GLU A 17 -9.70 -22.59 -6.89
N TYR A 18 -9.65 -21.93 -5.73
CA TYR A 18 -8.68 -22.24 -4.69
C TYR A 18 -8.81 -23.68 -4.20
N ILE A 19 -10.05 -24.14 -4.01
CA ILE A 19 -10.37 -25.54 -3.70
C ILE A 19 -9.89 -26.44 -4.84
N ARG A 20 -10.19 -26.12 -6.11
CA ARG A 20 -9.76 -26.87 -7.30
C ARG A 20 -8.23 -26.95 -7.43
N ARG A 21 -7.52 -25.85 -7.15
CA ARG A 21 -6.04 -25.75 -7.17
C ARG A 21 -5.39 -26.36 -5.91
N LYS A 22 -6.16 -26.80 -4.92
CA LYS A 22 -5.69 -27.65 -3.80
C LYS A 22 -5.88 -29.15 -4.09
N ASP A 23 -6.56 -29.53 -5.17
CA ASP A 23 -6.65 -30.92 -5.62
C ASP A 23 -5.28 -31.39 -6.16
N PRO A 24 -4.69 -32.49 -5.63
CA PRO A 24 -3.40 -33.01 -6.08
C PRO A 24 -3.33 -33.35 -7.58
N SER A 25 -4.46 -33.59 -8.24
CA SER A 25 -4.52 -33.89 -9.68
C SER A 25 -4.17 -32.70 -10.58
N TYR A 26 -4.35 -31.46 -10.10
CA TYR A 26 -4.11 -30.25 -10.91
C TYR A 26 -2.62 -29.88 -10.99
N VAL A 27 -1.84 -30.21 -9.96
CA VAL A 27 -0.41 -29.83 -9.84
C VAL A 27 0.44 -30.43 -10.97
N GLN A 28 0.13 -31.65 -11.42
CA GLN A 28 0.92 -32.37 -12.42
C GLN A 28 0.89 -31.76 -13.84
N HIS A 29 -0.01 -30.81 -14.13
CA HIS A 29 -0.11 -30.19 -15.45
C HIS A 29 0.80 -28.96 -15.64
N ALA A 30 1.20 -28.27 -14.57
CA ALA A 30 1.96 -27.02 -14.66
C ALA A 30 3.46 -27.22 -14.95
N ASP A 31 4.05 -28.32 -14.47
CA ASP A 31 5.51 -28.56 -14.54
C ASP A 31 6.02 -28.94 -15.95
N LYS A 32 5.15 -29.07 -16.95
CA LYS A 32 5.52 -29.59 -18.28
C LYS A 32 6.03 -28.55 -19.29
N TYR A 33 6.13 -27.26 -18.91
CA TYR A 33 6.43 -26.16 -19.84
C TYR A 33 7.49 -25.16 -19.33
N ARG A 34 8.62 -25.62 -18.76
CA ARG A 34 9.70 -24.70 -18.32
C ARG A 34 11.14 -25.16 -18.63
N GLU A 35 11.45 -25.23 -19.92
CA GLU A 35 12.82 -25.31 -20.49
C GLU A 35 12.91 -24.46 -21.78
N GLU A 36 14.04 -23.93 -22.24
CA GLU A 36 15.38 -23.90 -21.63
C GLU A 36 15.99 -22.48 -21.48
N PRO A 37 16.61 -21.81 -22.49
CA PRO A 37 17.90 -21.22 -22.18
C PRO A 37 17.95 -19.69 -22.14
N ARG A 38 18.71 -19.20 -21.15
CA ARG A 38 19.16 -17.81 -21.02
C ARG A 38 20.35 -17.55 -21.94
N ASN A 39 20.32 -16.49 -22.73
CA ASN A 39 21.52 -15.98 -23.44
C ASN A 39 21.73 -14.50 -23.14
N SER A 40 22.95 -14.11 -22.80
CA SER A 40 23.31 -12.80 -22.28
C SER A 40 24.22 -12.04 -23.24
N ASN A 41 23.90 -10.78 -23.54
CA ASN A 41 24.86 -9.85 -24.12
C ASN A 41 24.53 -8.38 -23.75
N HIS A 42 25.54 -7.67 -23.27
CA HIS A 42 25.50 -6.27 -22.86
C HIS A 42 26.23 -5.39 -23.90
N PRO A 43 25.75 -4.18 -24.19
CA PRO A 43 26.60 -3.09 -24.66
C PRO A 43 26.70 -1.92 -23.65
N ARG A 44 27.70 -1.07 -23.88
CA ARG A 44 28.26 -0.13 -22.89
C ARG A 44 27.52 1.20 -22.78
N ARG A 45 27.59 1.78 -21.58
CA ARG A 45 27.18 3.15 -21.24
C ARG A 45 28.17 4.16 -21.85
N LEU A 46 27.67 5.21 -22.50
CA LEU A 46 28.45 6.38 -22.93
C LEU A 46 28.09 7.58 -22.05
N SER A 47 29.08 8.13 -21.36
CA SER A 47 28.95 9.35 -20.55
C SER A 47 29.09 10.59 -21.44
N ARG A 48 28.25 11.61 -21.22
CA ARG A 48 28.48 12.98 -21.71
C ARG A 48 28.43 13.95 -20.53
N GLU A 49 29.48 14.73 -20.39
CA GLU A 49 29.57 15.83 -19.42
C GLU A 49 28.79 17.05 -19.94
N VAL A 50 28.28 17.87 -19.01
CA VAL A 50 27.66 19.17 -19.30
C VAL A 50 28.28 20.22 -18.37
N PRO A 51 28.79 21.36 -18.89
CA PRO A 51 29.50 22.34 -18.08
C PRO A 51 28.58 23.28 -17.30
N ASN A 52 29.09 23.78 -16.18
CA ASN A 52 28.39 24.60 -15.18
C ASN A 52 28.69 26.11 -15.33
N PRO A 53 27.70 27.02 -15.40
CA PRO A 53 27.94 28.46 -15.44
C PRO A 53 28.10 29.09 -14.04
N ARG A 54 29.18 29.85 -13.84
CA ARG A 54 29.36 30.76 -12.69
C ARG A 54 28.29 31.86 -12.70
N ILE A 55 27.78 32.22 -11.52
CA ILE A 55 27.06 33.48 -11.28
C ILE A 55 27.82 34.31 -10.25
N GLN A 56 27.96 35.60 -10.52
CA GLN A 56 28.71 36.56 -9.68
C GLN A 56 27.96 36.89 -8.38
N GLY A 57 28.71 37.12 -7.30
CA GLY A 57 28.16 37.58 -6.03
C GLY A 57 27.79 39.06 -6.07
N SER A 58 26.63 39.40 -5.51
CA SER A 58 26.22 40.78 -5.21
C SER A 58 26.33 41.04 -3.70
N MET A 59 26.97 42.15 -3.35
CA MET A 59 27.31 42.53 -1.98
C MET A 59 26.11 43.17 -1.27
N LEU A 60 25.53 42.49 -0.28
CA LEU A 60 24.41 43.00 0.52
C LEU A 60 24.93 43.79 1.73
N ARG A 61 24.67 45.10 1.75
CA ARG A 61 24.99 45.98 2.88
C ARG A 61 24.08 45.68 4.08
N VAL A 62 24.68 45.28 5.21
CA VAL A 62 23.95 45.07 6.47
C VAL A 62 23.84 46.40 7.21
N PHE A 63 22.61 46.86 7.44
CA PHE A 63 22.33 48.02 8.29
C PHE A 63 22.69 47.73 9.76
N GLY A 64 23.26 48.72 10.44
CA GLY A 64 23.65 48.61 11.84
C GLY A 64 22.44 48.61 12.78
N THR A 65 22.33 47.55 13.58
CA THR A 65 21.52 47.47 14.81
C THR A 65 22.43 47.01 15.95
N ASP A 66 22.03 47.20 17.22
CA ASP A 66 22.85 47.20 18.46
C ASP A 66 23.62 45.91 18.86
N ARG A 67 24.35 45.32 17.91
CA ARG A 67 25.19 44.14 18.09
C ARG A 67 26.31 44.24 19.14
N PRO A 68 27.03 45.37 19.35
CA PRO A 68 28.16 45.34 20.29
C PRO A 68 27.73 45.09 21.74
N ARG A 69 26.52 45.52 22.14
CA ARG A 69 25.99 45.29 23.50
C ARG A 69 25.57 43.84 23.72
N ILE A 70 24.90 43.23 22.73
CA ILE A 70 24.50 41.81 22.77
C ILE A 70 25.74 40.90 22.72
N LEU A 71 26.72 41.24 21.88
CA LEU A 71 27.97 40.49 21.78
C LEU A 71 28.79 40.59 23.08
N ALA A 72 28.88 41.77 23.68
CA ALA A 72 29.53 41.95 24.99
C ALA A 72 28.83 41.17 26.11
N ALA A 73 27.49 41.16 26.14
CA ALA A 73 26.74 40.36 27.11
C ALA A 73 26.94 38.85 26.91
N ALA A 74 26.91 38.36 25.67
CA ALA A 74 27.17 36.95 25.36
C ALA A 74 28.61 36.54 25.73
N LEU A 75 29.61 37.38 25.41
CA LEU A 75 31.01 37.15 25.79
C LEU A 75 31.19 37.18 27.31
N ALA A 76 30.51 38.08 28.03
CA ALA A 76 30.54 38.11 29.50
C ALA A 76 29.95 36.84 30.12
N ILE A 77 28.84 36.31 29.58
CA ILE A 77 28.25 35.03 30.04
C ILE A 77 29.21 33.86 29.77
N ILE A 78 29.79 33.78 28.57
CA ILE A 78 30.78 32.75 28.22
C ILE A 78 32.00 32.83 29.15
N PHE A 79 32.50 34.04 29.42
CA PHE A 79 33.64 34.26 30.32
C PHE A 79 33.30 33.88 31.77
N LEU A 80 32.06 34.14 32.23
CA LEU A 80 31.56 33.67 33.52
C LEU A 80 31.56 32.14 33.62
N PHE A 81 31.12 31.45 32.56
CA PHE A 81 31.13 29.98 32.48
C PHE A 81 32.56 29.40 32.41
N VAL A 82 33.52 30.10 31.80
CA VAL A 82 34.93 29.69 31.75
C VAL A 82 35.66 29.92 33.08
N LEU A 83 35.27 30.94 33.86
CA LEU A 83 35.88 31.26 35.15
C LEU A 83 35.25 30.54 36.35
N LEU A 84 34.08 29.90 36.20
CA LEU A 84 33.51 29.06 37.24
C LEU A 84 34.44 27.87 37.54
N PRO A 85 34.77 27.59 38.81
CA PRO A 85 35.71 26.53 39.16
C PRO A 85 35.34 25.19 38.52
N THR A 86 36.33 24.57 37.86
CA THR A 86 36.20 23.36 37.02
C THR A 86 35.59 22.12 37.70
N ARG A 87 35.34 22.17 39.01
CA ARG A 87 34.68 21.11 39.79
C ARG A 87 33.20 20.88 39.40
N TYR A 88 32.54 21.82 38.73
CA TYR A 88 31.18 21.61 38.21
C TYR A 88 31.07 21.37 36.69
N SER A 89 32.15 21.58 35.92
CA SER A 89 32.10 21.46 34.45
C SER A 89 32.06 20.00 33.95
N ASN A 90 32.54 19.05 34.75
CA ASN A 90 32.67 17.64 34.36
C ASN A 90 31.37 16.82 34.40
N GLN A 91 30.20 17.42 34.71
CA GLN A 91 28.90 16.73 34.70
C GLN A 91 27.86 17.30 33.76
N VAL A 92 28.12 18.41 33.05
CA VAL A 92 27.18 18.94 32.05
C VAL A 92 27.46 18.28 30.70
N GLN A 93 26.87 17.11 30.45
CA GLN A 93 26.87 16.50 29.11
C GLN A 93 25.93 17.27 28.15
N ILE A 94 26.40 18.43 27.69
CA ILE A 94 25.71 19.28 26.69
C ILE A 94 25.40 18.48 25.41
N GLY A 95 26.18 17.45 25.09
CA GLY A 95 25.95 16.56 23.95
C GLY A 95 24.60 15.82 23.95
N HIS A 96 23.98 15.56 25.10
CA HIS A 96 22.66 14.93 25.17
C HIS A 96 21.48 15.90 25.02
N LEU A 97 21.71 17.22 25.09
CA LEU A 97 20.66 18.23 24.91
C LEU A 97 20.34 18.52 23.43
N PHE A 98 21.15 17.99 22.50
CA PHE A 98 21.04 18.27 21.06
C PHE A 98 20.97 17.04 20.16
N THR A 99 20.94 15.83 20.70
CA THR A 99 20.58 14.64 19.92
C THR A 99 19.07 14.68 19.61
N PRO A 100 18.63 14.82 18.34
CA PRO A 100 17.21 14.71 18.02
C PRO A 100 16.72 13.32 18.44
N PRO A 101 15.46 13.19 18.91
CA PRO A 101 14.94 11.90 19.34
C PRO A 101 14.99 10.90 18.19
N VAL A 102 15.62 9.76 18.41
CA VAL A 102 15.66 8.66 17.43
C VAL A 102 14.24 8.15 17.26
N VAL A 103 13.65 8.43 16.09
CA VAL A 103 12.31 7.97 15.73
C VAL A 103 12.34 6.46 15.60
N THR A 104 11.59 5.76 16.45
CA THR A 104 11.53 4.29 16.39
C THR A 104 10.78 3.83 15.13
N PRO A 105 11.02 2.61 14.61
CA PRO A 105 10.26 2.07 13.46
C PRO A 105 8.74 2.17 13.65
N ARG A 106 8.26 1.90 14.86
CA ARG A 106 6.86 2.09 15.29
C ARG A 106 6.40 3.54 15.17
N GLN A 107 7.18 4.51 15.65
CA GLN A 107 6.83 5.93 15.54
C GLN A 107 6.83 6.39 14.07
N ALA A 108 7.78 5.92 13.26
CA ALA A 108 7.85 6.20 11.84
C ALA A 108 6.64 5.60 11.08
N ALA A 109 6.16 4.42 11.45
CA ALA A 109 4.92 3.83 10.91
C ALA A 109 3.69 4.74 11.08
N ALA A 110 3.63 5.53 12.15
CA ALA A 110 2.51 6.44 12.44
C ALA A 110 2.62 7.82 11.78
N ASN A 111 3.59 8.04 10.89
CA ASN A 111 3.76 9.32 10.20
C ASN A 111 2.65 9.58 9.16
N LYS A 112 2.75 10.69 8.41
CA LYS A 112 1.79 11.05 7.35
C LYS A 112 1.80 10.13 6.11
N THR A 113 2.81 9.29 5.95
CA THR A 113 2.97 8.33 4.85
C THR A 113 2.94 6.87 5.32
N LEU A 114 2.37 6.61 6.51
CA LEU A 114 2.31 5.28 7.13
C LEU A 114 3.68 4.56 7.21
N GLY A 115 4.79 5.29 7.28
CA GLY A 115 6.16 4.74 7.30
C GLY A 115 6.77 4.42 5.93
N PHE A 116 6.04 4.59 4.83
CA PHE A 116 6.55 4.51 3.46
C PHE A 116 7.14 5.87 3.02
N GLU A 117 7.87 5.92 1.91
CA GLU A 117 8.32 7.20 1.33
C GLU A 117 7.16 7.96 0.69
N LYS A 118 6.25 7.25 0.02
CA LYS A 118 5.04 7.80 -0.59
C LYS A 118 3.82 6.92 -0.39
N LEU A 119 2.67 7.56 -0.16
CA LEU A 119 1.35 6.98 -0.42
C LEU A 119 0.91 7.44 -1.80
N LEU A 120 0.60 6.49 -2.69
CA LEU A 120 0.12 6.74 -4.04
C LEU A 120 -1.30 6.20 -4.17
N ALA A 121 -2.18 6.94 -4.85
CA ALA A 121 -3.53 6.46 -5.14
C ALA A 121 -3.74 6.35 -6.66
N LEU A 122 -4.28 5.21 -7.08
CA LEU A 122 -4.65 4.92 -8.46
C LEU A 122 -5.99 5.59 -8.76
N SER A 123 -6.00 6.60 -9.63
CA SER A 123 -7.22 7.23 -10.11
C SER A 123 -7.01 7.79 -11.52
N SER A 124 -7.98 7.60 -12.41
CA SER A 124 -7.94 8.14 -13.77
C SER A 124 -8.35 9.61 -13.86
N LYS A 125 -9.18 10.10 -12.93
CA LYS A 125 -9.70 11.48 -12.92
C LYS A 125 -10.22 11.89 -11.54
N PRO A 126 -10.28 13.19 -11.21
CA PRO A 126 -11.05 13.69 -10.08
C PRO A 126 -12.51 13.22 -10.13
N SER A 127 -12.96 12.60 -9.05
CA SER A 127 -14.27 11.97 -8.88
C SER A 127 -14.66 11.93 -7.39
N TRP A 128 -15.89 11.51 -7.08
CA TRP A 128 -16.35 11.25 -5.70
C TRP A 128 -15.37 10.37 -4.90
N ARG A 129 -14.68 9.44 -5.59
CA ARG A 129 -13.67 8.52 -5.03
C ARG A 129 -12.51 9.32 -4.45
N THR A 130 -11.88 10.14 -5.29
CA THR A 130 -10.76 11.02 -4.92
C THR A 130 -11.13 12.04 -3.84
N ARG A 131 -12.38 12.56 -3.87
CA ARG A 131 -12.87 13.52 -2.86
C ARG A 131 -13.08 12.83 -1.50
N GLY A 132 -13.65 11.63 -1.50
CA GLY A 132 -13.78 10.79 -0.30
C GLY A 132 -12.44 10.33 0.27
N LEU A 133 -11.48 9.96 -0.58
CA LEU A 133 -10.10 9.63 -0.20
C LEU A 133 -9.44 10.83 0.48
N GLN A 134 -9.50 12.02 -0.12
CA GLN A 134 -8.91 13.23 0.45
C GLN A 134 -9.58 13.64 1.78
N ALA A 135 -10.89 13.44 1.92
CA ALA A 135 -11.60 13.70 3.18
C ALA A 135 -11.13 12.76 4.31
N ALA A 136 -11.00 11.47 4.03
CA ALA A 136 -10.44 10.48 4.97
C ALA A 136 -8.96 10.77 5.31
N ALA A 137 -8.16 11.15 4.31
CA ALA A 137 -6.75 11.50 4.45
C ALA A 137 -6.56 12.74 5.33
N ASN A 138 -7.32 13.81 5.08
CA ASN A 138 -7.31 15.03 5.89
C ASN A 138 -7.70 14.75 7.36
N LEU A 139 -8.75 13.96 7.58
CA LEU A 139 -9.21 13.59 8.93
C LEU A 139 -8.15 12.81 9.73
N THR A 140 -7.41 11.92 9.06
CA THR A 140 -6.41 11.05 9.71
C THR A 140 -4.97 11.59 9.62
N GLY A 141 -4.77 12.70 8.93
CA GLY A 141 -3.47 13.33 8.68
C GLY A 141 -2.54 12.44 7.84
N LEU A 142 -3.06 11.86 6.75
CA LEU A 142 -2.30 11.13 5.74
C LEU A 142 -2.10 12.00 4.49
N GLU A 143 -1.01 11.78 3.78
CA GLU A 143 -0.63 12.52 2.57
C GLU A 143 -0.52 11.58 1.38
N PHE A 144 -1.60 11.50 0.59
CA PHE A 144 -1.63 10.79 -0.68
C PHE A 144 -1.18 11.68 -1.84
N THR A 145 -0.47 11.10 -2.79
CA THR A 145 -0.23 11.68 -4.11
C THR A 145 -1.06 10.91 -5.13
N ILE A 146 -1.85 11.61 -5.95
CA ILE A 146 -2.55 11.03 -7.11
C ILE A 146 -1.73 11.42 -8.35
N PRO A 147 -0.82 10.57 -8.86
CA PRO A 147 -0.05 10.89 -10.06
C PRO A 147 -0.96 10.81 -11.29
N THR A 148 -0.75 11.72 -12.24
CA THR A 148 -1.39 11.69 -13.56
C THR A 148 -1.12 10.35 -14.22
N GLN A 149 -2.17 9.59 -14.52
CA GLN A 149 -2.04 8.32 -15.24
C GLN A 149 -1.69 8.58 -16.71
N PRO A 150 -0.86 7.73 -17.34
CA PRO A 150 -0.68 7.75 -18.78
C PRO A 150 -2.01 7.56 -19.51
N HIS A 151 -2.15 8.19 -20.68
CA HIS A 151 -3.21 7.80 -21.60
C HIS A 151 -2.80 6.51 -22.29
N ASN A 152 -3.46 5.42 -21.92
CA ASN A 152 -3.33 4.13 -22.58
C ASN A 152 -4.35 4.08 -23.73
N PRO A 153 -3.92 3.93 -25.00
CA PRO A 153 -4.83 3.79 -26.14
C PRO A 153 -5.70 2.54 -26.01
N GLU A 154 -6.88 2.55 -26.62
CA GLU A 154 -7.80 1.41 -26.56
C GLU A 154 -7.17 0.15 -27.18
N GLU A 155 -6.42 0.32 -28.27
CA GLU A 155 -5.70 -0.76 -28.96
C GLU A 155 -4.62 -1.41 -28.09
N LEU A 156 -4.04 -0.69 -27.13
CA LEU A 156 -3.10 -1.24 -26.16
C LEU A 156 -3.82 -2.13 -25.14
N VAL A 157 -5.03 -1.76 -24.73
CA VAL A 157 -5.83 -2.54 -23.77
C VAL A 157 -6.33 -3.82 -24.46
N HIS A 158 -6.93 -3.70 -25.65
CA HIS A 158 -7.33 -4.88 -26.46
C HIS A 158 -6.16 -5.82 -26.73
N ALA A 159 -4.99 -5.30 -27.10
CA ALA A 159 -3.80 -6.13 -27.29
C ALA A 159 -3.29 -6.79 -26.00
N PHE A 160 -3.60 -6.23 -24.82
CA PHE A 160 -3.28 -6.82 -23.52
C PHE A 160 -4.27 -7.94 -23.13
N GLU A 161 -5.55 -7.78 -23.48
CA GLU A 161 -6.59 -8.82 -23.33
C GLU A 161 -6.28 -10.06 -24.17
N GLU A 162 -5.68 -9.91 -25.35
CA GLU A 162 -5.34 -11.05 -26.22
C GLU A 162 -4.09 -11.85 -25.78
N ILE A 163 -3.32 -11.37 -24.80
CA ILE A 163 -2.08 -12.05 -24.38
C ILE A 163 -2.39 -13.37 -23.69
N GLY A 164 -2.00 -14.49 -24.31
CA GLY A 164 -2.17 -15.84 -23.79
C GLY A 164 -3.33 -16.61 -24.42
N VAL A 165 -4.22 -15.96 -25.18
CA VAL A 165 -5.37 -16.61 -25.85
C VAL A 165 -4.93 -17.79 -26.73
N ALA A 166 -3.90 -17.60 -27.55
CA ALA A 166 -3.36 -18.64 -28.43
C ALA A 166 -2.74 -19.85 -27.68
N SER A 167 -2.46 -19.69 -26.38
CA SER A 167 -1.95 -20.75 -25.50
C SER A 167 -3.03 -21.33 -24.57
N GLY A 168 -4.28 -20.86 -24.67
CA GLY A 168 -5.38 -21.29 -23.82
C GLY A 168 -5.29 -20.82 -22.37
N ALA A 169 -4.53 -19.74 -22.10
CA ALA A 169 -4.52 -19.10 -20.78
C ALA A 169 -5.83 -18.34 -20.52
N THR A 170 -6.21 -18.16 -19.26
CA THR A 170 -7.25 -17.19 -18.90
C THR A 170 -6.73 -15.78 -19.17
N THR A 171 -7.62 -14.89 -19.60
CA THR A 171 -7.31 -13.50 -19.94
C THR A 171 -8.26 -12.53 -19.24
N PRO A 172 -7.87 -11.26 -19.06
CA PRO A 172 -8.70 -10.28 -18.37
C PRO A 172 -9.84 -9.80 -19.28
N LYS A 173 -10.99 -9.48 -18.69
CA LYS A 173 -12.00 -8.62 -19.32
C LYS A 173 -11.46 -7.19 -19.48
N HIS A 174 -12.04 -6.38 -20.36
CA HIS A 174 -11.57 -5.03 -20.72
C HIS A 174 -11.36 -4.03 -19.56
N GLY A 175 -12.30 -3.95 -18.61
CA GLY A 175 -12.16 -3.12 -17.42
C GLY A 175 -11.07 -3.63 -16.48
N SER A 176 -10.99 -4.96 -16.31
CA SER A 176 -9.93 -5.64 -15.56
C SER A 176 -8.54 -5.46 -16.19
N ALA A 177 -8.44 -5.46 -17.53
CA ALA A 177 -7.23 -5.17 -18.30
C ALA A 177 -6.81 -3.70 -18.14
N THR A 178 -7.76 -2.77 -18.25
CA THR A 178 -7.55 -1.33 -18.05
C THR A 178 -6.98 -1.04 -16.65
N ALA A 179 -7.57 -1.64 -15.61
CA ALA A 179 -7.06 -1.52 -14.25
C ALA A 179 -5.64 -2.11 -14.11
N TRP A 180 -5.39 -3.28 -14.70
CA TRP A 180 -4.07 -3.91 -14.67
C TRP A 180 -2.99 -3.01 -15.29
N VAL A 181 -3.20 -2.49 -16.50
CA VAL A 181 -2.23 -1.59 -17.15
C VAL A 181 -1.97 -0.35 -16.28
N ALA A 182 -3.00 0.21 -15.65
CA ALA A 182 -2.85 1.37 -14.75
C ALA A 182 -2.05 1.03 -13.47
N HIS A 183 -2.20 -0.16 -12.89
CA HIS A 183 -1.31 -0.63 -11.81
C HIS A 183 0.15 -0.78 -12.29
N LEU A 184 0.39 -1.29 -13.51
CA LEU A 184 1.74 -1.35 -14.07
C LEU A 184 2.34 0.05 -14.28
N ASP A 185 1.53 1.05 -14.64
CA ASP A 185 1.96 2.44 -14.79
C ASP A 185 2.36 3.08 -13.46
N LEU A 186 1.67 2.78 -12.35
CA LEU A 186 2.13 3.17 -11.01
C LEU A 186 3.46 2.51 -10.63
N LEU A 187 3.68 1.25 -10.99
CA LEU A 187 4.97 0.59 -10.76
C LEU A 187 6.09 1.23 -11.60
N LYS A 188 5.83 1.53 -12.89
CA LYS A 188 6.76 2.30 -13.75
C LYS A 188 7.08 3.66 -13.13
N TYR A 189 6.07 4.37 -12.61
CA TYR A 189 6.23 5.67 -11.95
C TYR A 189 7.10 5.59 -10.69
N ILE A 190 6.89 4.60 -9.82
CA ILE A 190 7.74 4.37 -8.63
C ILE A 190 9.20 4.16 -9.02
N ILE A 191 9.46 3.34 -10.05
CA ILE A 191 10.81 3.05 -10.55
C ILE A 191 11.46 4.31 -11.13
N ALA A 192 10.72 5.08 -11.94
CA ALA A 192 11.21 6.27 -12.63
C ALA A 192 11.43 7.48 -11.70
N ALA A 193 10.52 7.69 -10.74
CA ALA A 193 10.66 8.70 -9.68
C ALA A 193 11.74 8.30 -8.66
N GLY A 194 12.06 7.00 -8.58
CA GLY A 194 13.14 6.47 -7.77
C GLY A 194 12.82 6.27 -6.30
N PHE A 195 11.54 6.29 -5.90
CA PHE A 195 11.11 6.05 -4.52
C PHE A 195 11.57 4.66 -4.05
N GLU A 196 12.14 4.59 -2.84
CA GLU A 196 12.63 3.32 -2.27
C GLU A 196 11.49 2.46 -1.72
N THR A 197 10.42 3.07 -1.22
CA THR A 197 9.18 2.39 -0.80
C THR A 197 7.93 3.21 -1.13
N ALA A 198 6.90 2.55 -1.62
CA ALA A 198 5.60 3.17 -1.86
C ALA A 198 4.47 2.26 -1.39
N PHE A 199 3.37 2.86 -0.94
CA PHE A 199 2.12 2.17 -0.65
C PHE A 199 1.06 2.67 -1.64
N ILE A 200 0.58 1.77 -2.48
CA ILE A 200 -0.42 2.02 -3.52
C ILE A 200 -1.80 1.71 -2.94
N VAL A 201 -2.79 2.56 -3.22
CA VAL A 201 -4.21 2.29 -2.95
C VAL A 201 -5.08 2.53 -4.17
N GLU A 202 -6.26 1.92 -4.18
CA GLU A 202 -7.36 2.28 -5.09
C GLU A 202 -8.09 3.54 -4.56
N ASP A 203 -8.64 4.39 -5.45
CA ASP A 203 -9.19 5.69 -5.04
C ASP A 203 -10.51 5.63 -4.26
N ASP A 204 -11.22 4.51 -4.31
CA ASP A 204 -12.39 4.25 -3.48
C ASP A 204 -12.07 3.66 -2.09
N VAL A 205 -10.79 3.47 -1.74
CA VAL A 205 -10.39 2.90 -0.43
C VAL A 205 -10.77 3.78 0.77
N ASP A 206 -11.07 3.12 1.89
CA ASP A 206 -11.24 3.70 3.21
C ASP A 206 -10.61 2.83 4.30
N TRP A 207 -10.40 3.41 5.49
CA TRP A 207 -9.69 2.82 6.62
C TRP A 207 -10.26 3.31 7.95
N ASP A 208 -9.84 2.70 9.06
CA ASP A 208 -10.30 3.11 10.39
C ASP A 208 -9.62 4.43 10.80
N VAL A 209 -10.33 5.36 11.46
CA VAL A 209 -9.73 6.60 11.99
C VAL A 209 -8.53 6.35 12.94
N ARG A 210 -8.40 5.13 13.47
CA ARG A 210 -7.27 4.65 14.26
C ARG A 210 -6.10 4.07 13.42
N ILE A 211 -6.06 4.30 12.11
CA ILE A 211 -5.07 3.71 11.18
C ILE A 211 -3.62 3.86 11.68
N LYS A 212 -3.24 5.03 12.20
CA LYS A 212 -1.90 5.28 12.76
C LYS A 212 -1.56 4.38 13.96
N TRP A 213 -2.53 3.99 14.77
CA TRP A 213 -2.37 2.99 15.83
C TRP A 213 -2.30 1.56 15.27
N GLN A 214 -3.10 1.26 14.24
CA GLN A 214 -3.09 -0.06 13.60
C GLN A 214 -1.74 -0.36 12.95
N VAL A 215 -1.20 0.59 12.17
CA VAL A 215 0.10 0.41 11.50
C VAL A 215 1.28 0.38 12.47
N GLN A 216 1.16 0.96 13.66
CA GLN A 216 2.14 0.77 14.74
C GLN A 216 2.21 -0.69 15.18
N LEU A 217 1.05 -1.33 15.39
CA LEU A 217 1.01 -2.75 15.74
C LEU A 217 1.47 -3.62 14.57
N VAL A 218 1.12 -3.28 13.33
CA VAL A 218 1.64 -3.97 12.13
C VAL A 218 3.16 -3.85 12.03
N SER A 219 3.72 -2.65 12.26
CA SER A 219 5.17 -2.40 12.23
C SER A 219 5.93 -3.28 13.23
N ASP A 220 5.51 -3.28 14.49
CA ASP A 220 6.13 -4.12 15.53
C ASP A 220 6.09 -5.61 15.16
N ASN A 221 4.94 -6.08 14.69
CA ASN A 221 4.70 -7.51 14.48
C ASN A 221 5.22 -8.04 13.14
N ILE A 222 5.27 -7.22 12.07
CA ILE A 222 5.97 -7.60 10.82
C ILE A 222 7.46 -7.70 11.08
N ARG A 223 8.05 -6.72 11.78
CA ARG A 223 9.49 -6.76 12.10
C ARG A 223 9.87 -7.96 12.95
N ASN A 224 9.01 -8.37 13.89
CA ASN A 224 9.17 -9.62 14.64
C ASN A 224 9.02 -10.83 13.69
N TYR A 225 7.98 -10.87 12.86
CA TYR A 225 7.74 -12.00 11.95
C TYR A 225 8.89 -12.26 10.98
N THR A 226 9.43 -11.20 10.35
CA THR A 226 10.56 -11.29 9.41
C THR A 226 11.93 -11.12 10.08
N GLN A 227 12.00 -11.23 11.42
CA GLN A 227 13.25 -11.23 12.20
C GLN A 227 14.19 -10.05 11.87
N VAL A 228 13.61 -8.85 11.72
CA VAL A 228 14.33 -7.64 11.31
C VAL A 228 15.29 -7.18 12.40
N SER A 229 16.55 -6.98 12.03
CA SER A 229 17.59 -6.46 12.93
C SER A 229 17.17 -5.16 13.63
N GLU A 230 17.53 -5.02 14.91
CA GLU A 230 17.32 -3.80 15.69
C GLU A 230 17.96 -2.55 15.06
N ASN A 231 19.05 -2.74 14.31
CA ASN A 231 19.74 -1.66 13.58
C ASN A 231 19.01 -1.22 12.31
N ASP A 232 18.08 -2.02 11.77
CA ASP A 232 17.26 -1.59 10.64
C ASP A 232 16.14 -0.66 11.15
N THR A 233 16.10 0.58 10.65
CA THR A 233 15.09 1.59 11.01
C THR A 233 13.79 1.51 10.21
N ALA A 234 13.69 0.63 9.19
CA ALA A 234 12.52 0.54 8.33
C ALA A 234 11.27 0.04 9.10
N PRO A 235 10.14 0.77 9.06
CA PRO A 235 8.92 0.41 9.81
C PRO A 235 8.43 -1.03 9.62
N TYR A 236 8.57 -1.59 8.43
CA TYR A 236 8.11 -2.96 8.10
C TYR A 236 9.27 -3.89 7.70
N GLY A 237 10.51 -3.52 8.01
CA GLY A 237 11.69 -4.12 7.39
C GLY A 237 11.73 -3.85 5.87
N ARG A 238 12.55 -4.62 5.15
CA ARG A 238 12.64 -4.58 3.67
C ARG A 238 12.53 -5.96 3.01
N ASP A 239 12.38 -7.03 3.77
CA ASP A 239 12.45 -8.40 3.25
C ASP A 239 11.10 -8.94 2.72
N TRP A 240 10.41 -8.12 1.94
CA TRP A 240 9.14 -8.45 1.31
C TRP A 240 9.04 -7.78 -0.06
N ASP A 241 8.38 -8.44 -0.99
CA ASP A 241 8.05 -7.90 -2.31
C ASP A 241 6.70 -7.16 -2.31
N VAL A 242 5.71 -7.71 -1.61
CA VAL A 242 4.36 -7.12 -1.48
C VAL A 242 3.97 -7.11 0.00
N LEU A 243 3.49 -5.98 0.49
CA LEU A 243 2.88 -5.84 1.82
C LEU A 243 1.41 -5.46 1.70
N TRP A 244 0.52 -6.44 1.80
CA TRP A 244 -0.91 -6.28 1.64
C TRP A 244 -1.58 -5.81 2.95
N LEU A 245 -2.10 -4.58 2.96
CA LEU A 245 -2.83 -4.01 4.10
C LEU A 245 -4.31 -3.74 3.77
N GLY A 246 -4.69 -3.72 2.49
CA GLY A 246 -6.07 -3.60 2.03
C GLY A 246 -6.41 -4.64 0.96
N HIS A 247 -7.33 -5.54 1.29
CA HIS A 247 -7.79 -6.65 0.44
C HIS A 247 -9.25 -7.00 0.76
N CYS A 248 -9.95 -7.68 -0.16
CA CYS A 248 -11.29 -8.18 0.10
C CYS A 248 -11.27 -9.50 0.87
N GLY A 249 -10.20 -10.29 0.76
CA GLY A 249 -9.99 -11.50 1.56
C GLY A 249 -8.63 -12.14 1.30
N SER A 250 -8.23 -13.01 2.22
CA SER A 250 -7.02 -13.83 2.08
C SER A 250 -7.17 -15.15 2.84
N ALA A 251 -6.78 -16.25 2.19
CA ALA A 251 -6.73 -17.58 2.80
C ALA A 251 -5.60 -17.64 3.86
N ILE A 252 -5.79 -18.44 4.90
CA ILE A 252 -4.77 -18.72 5.91
C ILE A 252 -4.46 -20.21 5.81
N ASP A 253 -3.19 -20.52 5.54
CA ASP A 253 -2.73 -21.85 5.10
C ASP A 253 -1.66 -22.41 6.04
N ASP A 254 -1.71 -23.72 6.25
CA ASP A 254 -0.82 -24.50 7.12
C ASP A 254 0.38 -25.12 6.38
N TRP A 255 0.35 -25.14 5.05
CA TRP A 255 1.45 -25.62 4.20
C TRP A 255 2.57 -24.60 3.96
N VAL A 256 2.37 -23.33 4.36
CA VAL A 256 3.41 -22.30 4.40
C VAL A 256 3.96 -22.13 5.82
N ALA A 257 5.05 -21.36 5.96
CA ALA A 257 5.58 -21.01 7.29
C ALA A 257 4.48 -20.38 8.17
N PRO A 258 4.27 -20.85 9.42
CA PRO A 258 3.22 -20.35 10.30
C PRO A 258 3.27 -18.82 10.44
N GLY A 259 2.12 -18.16 10.42
CA GLY A 259 2.04 -16.71 10.64
C GLY A 259 2.17 -16.30 12.11
N LEU A 260 2.21 -15.00 12.35
CA LEU A 260 2.30 -14.38 13.67
C LEU A 260 0.98 -13.70 14.04
N THR A 261 0.38 -14.13 15.15
CA THR A 261 -0.86 -13.59 15.71
C THR A 261 -0.59 -12.58 16.82
N TYR A 262 -1.24 -11.41 16.78
CA TYR A 262 -1.06 -10.34 17.78
C TYR A 262 -2.40 -9.65 18.13
N ALA A 263 -2.50 -9.12 19.34
CA ALA A 263 -3.72 -8.48 19.81
C ALA A 263 -3.94 -7.10 19.17
N ASP A 264 -5.13 -6.88 18.59
CA ASP A 264 -5.57 -5.57 18.10
C ASP A 264 -7.08 -5.37 18.40
N LYS A 265 -7.35 -4.52 19.40
CA LYS A 265 -8.71 -4.14 19.82
C LYS A 265 -9.44 -3.22 18.82
N THR A 266 -8.82 -2.87 17.70
CA THR A 266 -9.41 -1.98 16.70
C THR A 266 -10.08 -2.70 15.53
N ARG A 267 -9.67 -3.95 15.26
CA ARG A 267 -10.20 -4.78 14.17
C ARG A 267 -11.67 -5.18 14.39
N ILE A 268 -12.38 -5.54 13.32
CA ILE A 268 -13.80 -5.96 13.37
C ILE A 268 -13.97 -7.25 14.19
N ALA A 269 -15.07 -7.36 14.96
CA ALA A 269 -15.39 -8.58 15.69
C ALA A 269 -15.57 -9.77 14.72
N THR A 270 -15.10 -10.98 15.07
CA THR A 270 -15.07 -12.13 14.13
C THR A 270 -16.47 -12.52 13.64
N LYS A 271 -17.51 -12.28 14.45
CA LYS A 271 -18.92 -12.49 14.06
C LYS A 271 -19.48 -11.47 13.06
N ARG A 272 -18.82 -10.33 12.87
CA ARG A 272 -19.19 -9.25 11.92
C ARG A 272 -18.24 -9.18 10.72
N TYR A 273 -17.18 -9.97 10.69
CA TYR A 273 -16.30 -10.06 9.52
C TYR A 273 -17.06 -10.69 8.34
N VAL A 274 -16.97 -10.06 7.18
CA VAL A 274 -17.59 -10.53 5.94
C VAL A 274 -16.56 -10.44 4.81
N SER A 275 -16.34 -11.57 4.16
CA SER A 275 -15.39 -11.80 3.06
C SER A 275 -15.58 -13.24 2.57
N TRP A 276 -15.19 -13.56 1.34
CA TRP A 276 -14.99 -14.95 0.92
C TRP A 276 -14.09 -15.72 1.90
N SER A 277 -13.06 -15.08 2.48
CA SER A 277 -12.11 -15.75 3.38
C SER A 277 -12.57 -15.86 4.85
N THR A 278 -13.86 -15.60 5.12
CA THR A 278 -14.45 -15.63 6.48
C THR A 278 -14.20 -16.93 7.23
N LYS A 279 -14.17 -18.07 6.54
CA LYS A 279 -13.88 -19.38 7.15
C LYS A 279 -12.45 -19.40 7.72
N PHE A 280 -11.45 -19.07 6.91
CA PHE A 280 -10.04 -19.05 7.31
C PHE A 280 -9.80 -18.14 8.51
N LEU A 281 -10.41 -16.95 8.55
CA LEU A 281 -10.31 -16.07 9.70
C LEU A 281 -10.88 -16.70 10.98
N LYS A 282 -12.08 -17.30 10.90
CA LYS A 282 -12.76 -17.93 12.05
C LYS A 282 -12.00 -19.12 12.61
N GLU A 283 -11.34 -19.88 11.75
CA GLU A 283 -10.61 -21.10 12.12
C GLU A 283 -9.20 -20.81 12.65
N ASN A 284 -8.53 -19.77 12.15
CA ASN A 284 -7.11 -19.53 12.43
C ASN A 284 -6.80 -18.28 13.28
N VAL A 285 -7.74 -17.32 13.44
CA VAL A 285 -7.47 -16.03 14.12
C VAL A 285 -8.40 -15.82 15.33
N PRO A 286 -7.86 -15.82 16.57
CA PRO A 286 -8.63 -15.57 17.78
C PRO A 286 -9.36 -14.21 17.79
N GLU A 287 -10.47 -14.14 18.52
CA GLU A 287 -11.21 -12.88 18.72
C GLU A 287 -10.29 -11.79 19.32
N GLY A 288 -10.40 -10.56 18.81
CA GLY A 288 -9.56 -9.43 19.22
C GLY A 288 -8.11 -9.46 18.70
N HIS A 289 -7.76 -10.35 17.77
CA HIS A 289 -6.41 -10.46 17.20
C HIS A 289 -6.40 -10.19 15.69
N ARG A 290 -5.22 -9.82 15.19
CA ARG A 290 -4.82 -9.86 13.78
C ARG A 290 -3.72 -10.91 13.60
N HIS A 291 -3.52 -11.33 12.35
CA HIS A 291 -2.56 -12.34 11.95
C HIS A 291 -1.75 -11.83 10.74
N ILE A 292 -0.42 -11.89 10.82
CA ILE A 292 0.50 -11.64 9.70
C ILE A 292 0.96 -12.99 9.18
N HIS A 293 0.88 -13.22 7.87
CA HIS A 293 1.36 -14.46 7.25
C HIS A 293 1.81 -14.26 5.81
N ILE A 294 2.42 -15.29 5.24
CA ILE A 294 2.69 -15.39 3.81
C ILE A 294 1.36 -15.51 3.05
N SER A 295 1.18 -14.70 2.02
CA SER A 295 -0.01 -14.73 1.15
C SER A 295 0.03 -15.91 0.18
N THR A 296 -0.80 -16.91 0.43
CA THR A 296 -1.03 -18.06 -0.48
C THR A 296 -2.17 -17.83 -1.46
N MET A 297 -3.14 -16.99 -1.09
CA MET A 297 -4.22 -16.49 -1.93
C MET A 297 -4.80 -15.24 -1.27
N THR A 298 -4.43 -14.06 -1.77
CA THR A 298 -5.00 -12.75 -1.41
C THR A 298 -5.52 -12.08 -2.67
N VAL A 299 -6.68 -11.43 -2.59
CA VAL A 299 -7.33 -10.77 -3.74
C VAL A 299 -7.90 -9.40 -3.37
N CYS A 300 -8.16 -8.59 -4.39
CA CYS A 300 -8.38 -7.15 -4.38
C CYS A 300 -7.18 -6.34 -3.89
N SER A 301 -6.75 -5.35 -4.67
CA SER A 301 -5.53 -4.55 -4.49
C SER A 301 -5.75 -3.22 -3.74
N PHE A 302 -6.82 -3.12 -2.92
CA PHE A 302 -7.25 -1.89 -2.25
C PHE A 302 -6.13 -1.11 -1.55
N GLY A 303 -5.13 -1.82 -0.99
CA GLY A 303 -3.92 -1.20 -0.44
C GLY A 303 -2.75 -2.17 -0.32
N TYR A 304 -1.67 -1.94 -1.07
CA TYR A 304 -0.45 -2.76 -1.03
C TYR A 304 0.84 -1.93 -1.09
N GLY A 305 1.82 -2.33 -0.27
CA GLY A 305 3.17 -1.79 -0.25
C GLY A 305 4.07 -2.50 -1.25
N VAL A 306 4.99 -1.74 -1.86
CA VAL A 306 6.11 -2.23 -2.68
C VAL A 306 7.41 -1.51 -2.30
N THR A 307 8.54 -2.18 -2.48
CA THR A 307 9.86 -1.54 -2.54
C THR A 307 10.19 -1.21 -4.00
N LYS A 308 11.20 -0.37 -4.24
CA LYS A 308 11.71 -0.11 -5.60
C LYS A 308 12.11 -1.37 -6.36
N GLN A 309 12.77 -2.29 -5.66
CA GLN A 309 13.25 -3.56 -6.22
C GLN A 309 12.06 -4.48 -6.53
N SER A 310 11.06 -4.54 -5.64
CA SER A 310 9.88 -5.35 -5.89
C SER A 310 8.97 -4.74 -6.95
N ALA A 311 8.89 -3.42 -7.09
CA ALA A 311 8.19 -2.79 -8.21
C ALA A 311 8.79 -3.21 -9.56
N GLN A 312 10.12 -3.25 -9.70
CA GLN A 312 10.80 -3.78 -10.89
C GLN A 312 10.49 -5.26 -11.13
N LYS A 313 10.50 -6.06 -10.06
CA LYS A 313 10.23 -7.49 -10.09
C LYS A 313 8.78 -7.80 -10.49
N ILE A 314 7.80 -7.16 -9.86
CA ILE A 314 6.37 -7.28 -10.17
C ILE A 314 6.13 -6.85 -11.62
N LEU A 315 6.68 -5.70 -12.05
CA LEU A 315 6.57 -5.26 -13.45
C LEU A 315 7.13 -6.31 -14.43
N SER A 316 8.26 -6.95 -14.12
CA SER A 316 8.83 -8.01 -14.97
C SER A 316 8.00 -9.29 -15.05
N LEU A 317 7.21 -9.59 -14.02
CA LEU A 317 6.35 -10.79 -13.94
C LEU A 317 4.94 -10.55 -14.50
N LEU A 318 4.36 -9.37 -14.25
CA LEU A 318 2.95 -9.06 -14.54
C LEU A 318 2.75 -8.21 -15.80
N ALA A 319 3.80 -7.63 -16.40
CA ALA A 319 3.68 -6.99 -17.73
C ALA A 319 3.55 -8.01 -18.88
N GLN A 320 3.63 -9.31 -18.58
CA GLN A 320 3.49 -10.40 -19.54
C GLN A 320 2.02 -10.81 -19.78
N GLY A 321 1.04 -10.22 -19.09
CA GLY A 321 -0.38 -10.56 -19.24
C GLY A 321 -0.71 -12.02 -18.85
N ALA A 322 -1.67 -12.61 -19.56
CA ALA A 322 -2.07 -14.02 -19.45
C ALA A 322 -2.51 -14.48 -18.04
N ASP A 323 -3.39 -13.71 -17.40
CA ASP A 323 -4.09 -14.06 -16.15
C ASP A 323 -5.44 -13.33 -16.09
N GLU A 324 -6.25 -13.52 -15.04
CA GLU A 324 -7.62 -12.97 -14.98
C GLU A 324 -7.69 -11.48 -14.65
N ALA A 325 -6.80 -11.00 -13.77
CA ALA A 325 -6.74 -9.62 -13.29
C ALA A 325 -5.40 -9.37 -12.56
N PHE A 326 -5.03 -8.10 -12.35
CA PHE A 326 -3.78 -7.73 -11.68
C PHE A 326 -3.63 -8.35 -10.28
N ASP A 327 -4.69 -8.30 -9.48
CA ASP A 327 -4.69 -8.81 -8.10
C ASP A 327 -4.57 -10.34 -8.06
N VAL A 328 -5.24 -11.03 -8.99
CA VAL A 328 -5.18 -12.48 -9.18
C VAL A 328 -3.78 -12.91 -9.65
N ALA A 329 -3.21 -12.23 -10.65
CA ALA A 329 -1.86 -12.45 -11.14
C ALA A 329 -0.80 -12.23 -10.03
N LEU A 330 -0.97 -11.18 -9.23
CA LEU A 330 -0.10 -10.92 -8.08
C LEU A 330 -0.20 -12.06 -7.07
N SER A 331 -1.42 -12.52 -6.76
CA SER A 331 -1.70 -13.69 -5.91
C SER A 331 -1.01 -14.97 -6.38
N HIS A 332 -1.05 -15.26 -7.69
CA HIS A 332 -0.38 -16.43 -8.28
C HIS A 332 1.14 -16.35 -8.11
N ARG A 333 1.76 -15.19 -8.34
CA ARG A 333 3.21 -15.01 -8.13
C ARG A 333 3.60 -15.07 -6.65
N CYS A 334 2.72 -14.65 -5.74
CA CYS A 334 2.90 -14.87 -4.29
C CYS A 334 2.86 -16.37 -3.94
N ARG A 335 1.82 -17.10 -4.40
CA ARG A 335 1.61 -18.53 -4.11
C ARG A 335 2.75 -19.41 -4.62
N SER A 336 3.27 -19.11 -5.81
CA SER A 336 4.41 -19.82 -6.41
C SER A 336 5.77 -19.40 -5.84
N ASN A 337 5.81 -18.58 -4.79
CA ASN A 337 7.03 -18.03 -4.17
C ASN A 337 7.94 -17.26 -5.15
N GLU A 338 7.38 -16.80 -6.29
CA GLU A 338 8.07 -15.88 -7.20
C GLU A 338 8.10 -14.47 -6.59
N LEU A 339 7.16 -14.12 -5.71
CA LEU A 339 7.14 -12.90 -4.89
C LEU A 339 7.01 -13.24 -3.38
N ARG A 340 7.80 -12.58 -2.53
CA ARG A 340 7.66 -12.65 -1.06
C ARG A 340 6.52 -11.75 -0.60
N CYS A 341 5.32 -12.29 -0.46
CA CYS A 341 4.13 -11.51 -0.13
C CYS A 341 3.69 -11.70 1.32
N LEU A 342 3.59 -10.61 2.07
CA LEU A 342 3.04 -10.57 3.42
C LEU A 342 1.65 -9.93 3.40
N VAL A 343 0.73 -10.48 4.18
CA VAL A 343 -0.65 -9.98 4.32
C VAL A 343 -1.03 -9.88 5.80
N VAL A 344 -1.85 -8.88 6.14
CA VAL A 344 -2.39 -8.67 7.48
C VAL A 344 -3.90 -8.98 7.49
N ASN A 345 -4.30 -9.96 8.29
CA ASN A 345 -5.65 -10.49 8.36
C ASN A 345 -6.31 -10.26 9.75
N PRO A 346 -7.52 -9.68 9.87
CA PRO A 346 -8.25 -8.96 8.83
C PRO A 346 -7.45 -7.78 8.26
N GLN A 347 -7.92 -7.22 7.15
CA GLN A 347 -7.35 -6.05 6.49
C GLN A 347 -7.43 -4.77 7.35
N LEU A 348 -6.57 -3.80 7.08
CA LEU A 348 -6.60 -2.44 7.65
C LEU A 348 -7.39 -1.46 6.77
N MET A 349 -7.50 -1.75 5.47
CA MET A 349 -8.18 -0.91 4.48
C MET A 349 -9.14 -1.73 3.63
N HIS A 350 -10.24 -1.13 3.18
CA HIS A 350 -11.25 -1.78 2.34
C HIS A 350 -11.87 -0.74 1.39
N HIS A 351 -12.41 -1.13 0.23
CA HIS A 351 -13.17 -0.17 -0.57
C HIS A 351 -14.39 0.37 0.18
N TYR A 352 -14.76 1.62 -0.13
CA TYR A 352 -16.06 2.21 0.19
C TYR A 352 -16.99 2.03 -1.01
N GLU A 353 -18.17 1.50 -0.76
CA GLU A 353 -19.23 1.31 -1.75
C GLU A 353 -20.39 2.28 -1.49
N PRO A 354 -20.72 3.17 -2.44
CA PRO A 354 -21.98 3.89 -2.44
C PRO A 354 -23.20 2.96 -2.50
N PRO A 355 -24.42 3.43 -2.15
CA PRO A 355 -25.62 2.62 -2.17
C PRO A 355 -25.94 2.03 -3.57
N LYS A 356 -26.07 0.70 -3.65
CA LYS A 356 -26.22 -0.04 -4.92
C LYS A 356 -27.56 0.20 -5.64
N ASP A 357 -28.54 0.80 -4.96
CA ASP A 357 -29.81 1.24 -5.56
C ASP A 357 -29.67 2.47 -6.48
N ARG A 358 -28.48 3.11 -6.51
CA ARG A 358 -28.20 4.35 -7.26
C ARG A 358 -27.30 4.16 -8.48
N GLY A 359 -27.16 2.92 -8.97
CA GLY A 359 -26.37 2.57 -10.15
C GLY A 359 -25.02 1.93 -9.81
N TYR A 360 -24.31 1.46 -10.84
CA TYR A 360 -22.97 0.90 -10.66
C TYR A 360 -21.93 2.01 -10.57
N VAL A 361 -20.86 1.75 -9.80
CA VAL A 361 -19.89 2.77 -9.34
C VAL A 361 -18.43 2.38 -9.55
N SER A 362 -18.20 1.24 -10.19
CA SER A 362 -16.90 0.68 -10.55
C SER A 362 -16.65 0.85 -12.04
N PRO A 363 -15.62 1.64 -12.46
CA PRO A 363 -15.21 1.71 -13.86
C PRO A 363 -14.76 0.36 -14.43
N VAL A 364 -14.29 -0.56 -13.57
CA VAL A 364 -13.94 -1.93 -13.95
C VAL A 364 -15.20 -2.69 -14.36
N ASP A 365 -16.22 -2.73 -13.50
CA ASP A 365 -17.49 -3.44 -13.76
C ASP A 365 -18.18 -2.89 -15.02
N VAL A 366 -18.09 -1.57 -15.25
CA VAL A 366 -18.62 -0.92 -16.47
C VAL A 366 -17.84 -1.34 -17.72
N GLY A 367 -16.51 -1.36 -17.66
CA GLY A 367 -15.67 -1.86 -18.77
C GLY A 367 -15.83 -3.37 -19.00
N ASP A 368 -16.13 -4.12 -17.95
CA ASP A 368 -16.36 -5.56 -17.96
C ASP A 368 -17.79 -5.95 -18.40
N GLY A 369 -18.65 -4.95 -18.70
CA GLY A 369 -20.02 -5.11 -19.20
C GLY A 369 -21.07 -5.45 -18.13
N ASP A 370 -20.69 -5.39 -16.85
CA ASP A 370 -21.52 -5.84 -15.72
C ASP A 370 -22.44 -4.73 -15.15
N GLY A 371 -22.42 -3.52 -15.72
CA GLY A 371 -23.36 -2.44 -15.40
C GLY A 371 -23.11 -1.10 -16.09
N GLU A 372 -24.05 -0.14 -15.93
CA GLU A 372 -23.89 1.26 -16.36
C GLU A 372 -23.56 2.18 -15.17
N ALA A 373 -22.71 3.19 -15.41
CA ALA A 373 -22.29 4.14 -14.39
C ALA A 373 -23.42 5.10 -13.97
N GLY A 374 -23.76 5.13 -12.68
CA GLY A 374 -24.63 6.17 -12.12
C GLY A 374 -23.95 7.55 -12.11
N ASN A 375 -24.75 8.62 -12.16
CA ASN A 375 -24.25 9.98 -12.04
C ASN A 375 -23.69 10.24 -10.63
N GLU A 376 -22.47 10.81 -10.52
CA GLU A 376 -21.78 11.01 -9.23
C GLU A 376 -22.63 11.79 -8.21
N THR A 377 -23.45 12.72 -8.67
CA THR A 377 -24.32 13.55 -7.80
C THR A 377 -25.35 12.74 -7.03
N ASP A 378 -25.74 11.57 -7.54
CA ASP A 378 -26.91 10.83 -7.08
C ASP A 378 -26.59 9.94 -5.85
N TYR A 379 -25.29 9.73 -5.59
CA TYR A 379 -24.80 8.90 -4.49
C TYR A 379 -23.62 9.51 -3.71
N GLU A 380 -22.89 10.53 -4.18
CA GLU A 380 -21.79 11.14 -3.41
C GLU A 380 -22.27 11.74 -2.07
N SER A 381 -23.46 12.34 -2.06
CA SER A 381 -24.08 12.89 -0.86
C SER A 381 -24.78 11.85 0.03
N VAL A 382 -24.75 10.56 -0.35
CA VAL A 382 -25.46 9.48 0.33
C VAL A 382 -24.46 8.54 1.01
N LYS A 383 -24.69 8.25 2.29
CA LYS A 383 -23.80 7.38 3.08
C LYS A 383 -23.85 5.93 2.58
N GLY A 384 -22.73 5.49 2.00
CA GLY A 384 -22.45 4.11 1.62
C GLY A 384 -21.89 3.25 2.76
N THR A 385 -21.26 2.14 2.40
CA THR A 385 -20.73 1.11 3.30
C THR A 385 -19.24 0.83 3.09
N THR A 386 -18.54 0.43 4.16
CA THR A 386 -17.13 0.00 4.11
C THR A 386 -17.00 -1.24 4.98
N LEU A 387 -17.01 -2.42 4.35
CA LEU A 387 -16.97 -3.69 5.06
C LEU A 387 -15.70 -3.81 5.91
N ASN A 388 -15.83 -4.46 7.07
CA ASN A 388 -14.73 -4.76 8.00
C ASN A 388 -14.04 -3.55 8.68
N ILE A 389 -14.39 -2.30 8.33
CA ILE A 389 -13.76 -1.08 8.89
C ILE A 389 -14.63 -0.43 9.97
N VAL A 390 -14.37 -0.80 11.24
CA VAL A 390 -15.21 -0.45 12.41
C VAL A 390 -15.50 1.04 12.55
N LYS A 391 -14.50 1.92 12.36
CA LYS A 391 -14.64 3.38 12.44
C LYS A 391 -14.11 4.03 11.17
N SER A 392 -14.76 3.77 10.04
CA SER A 392 -14.51 4.42 8.74
C SER A 392 -14.11 5.90 8.86
N ALA A 393 -12.99 6.27 8.24
CA ALA A 393 -12.50 7.63 8.15
C ALA A 393 -13.30 8.44 7.13
N ARG A 394 -13.66 7.84 5.99
CA ARG A 394 -14.50 8.46 4.94
C ARG A 394 -15.89 8.82 5.46
N CYS A 395 -16.63 7.90 6.11
CA CYS A 395 -17.92 8.23 6.72
C CYS A 395 -17.80 9.24 7.88
N ARG A 396 -16.71 9.19 8.65
CA ARG A 396 -16.50 10.17 9.73
C ARG A 396 -16.25 11.58 9.19
N ALA A 397 -15.53 11.69 8.07
CA ALA A 397 -15.21 12.97 7.44
C ALA A 397 -16.42 13.56 6.70
N LEU A 398 -17.16 12.74 5.93
CA LEU A 398 -18.26 13.20 5.06
C LEU A 398 -19.62 13.26 5.77
N PHE A 399 -19.91 12.33 6.68
CA PHE A 399 -21.26 12.14 7.27
C PHE A 399 -21.27 12.17 8.81
N HIS A 400 -20.12 12.43 9.44
CA HIS A 400 -19.90 12.38 10.90
C HIS A 400 -20.26 11.05 11.59
N ASP A 401 -20.35 9.96 10.82
CA ASP A 401 -20.87 8.66 11.26
C ASP A 401 -19.82 7.54 11.06
N THR A 402 -20.28 6.31 10.81
CA THR A 402 -19.54 5.11 10.41
C THR A 402 -20.25 4.42 9.23
N CYS A 403 -19.49 3.70 8.41
CA CYS A 403 -19.98 2.97 7.23
C CYS A 403 -20.29 1.47 7.51
N MET A 404 -20.68 1.12 8.75
CA MET A 404 -20.72 -0.25 9.30
C MET A 404 -22.13 -0.74 9.66
#